data_AF-A0A498QTI8-F1
#
_entry.id   AF-A0A498QTI8-F1
#
_cell.length_a   1.000
_cell.length_b   1.000
_cell.length_c   1.000
_cell.angle_alpha   90.00
_cell.angle_beta   90.00
_cell.angle_gamma   90.00
#
_symmetry.space_group_name_H-M   'P 1'
#
loop_
_entity.id
_entity.type
_entity.pdbx_description
1 polymer ?
#
loop_
_entity_poly.entity_id
_entity_poly.type
_entity_poly.pdbx_seq_one_letter_code
_entity_poly.pdbx_strand_id
1 'polypeptide(L)'
;MAGAPPGDPGDLSEAAEAVDRLAAAPSDSGLKSREINLLRLRALLARAWGDRVRFRDLRDRYRDLATSLGFEGHIAWAKALKPPRDRYR
;
A
#
# COMPACT_ATOMS: atom_id res chain seq x y z
N MET A 1 -17.53 -19.81 -0.12
CA MET A 1 -16.49 -19.33 0.81
C MET A 1 -17.00 -18.04 1.44
N ALA A 2 -17.26 -18.05 2.74
CA ALA A 2 -17.66 -16.85 3.47
C ALA A 2 -16.51 -15.83 3.41
N GLY A 3 -16.81 -14.61 2.98
CA GLY A 3 -15.85 -13.52 3.02
C GLY A 3 -15.38 -13.34 4.47
N ALA A 4 -14.06 -13.24 4.66
CA ALA A 4 -13.50 -12.89 5.96
C ALA A 4 -14.25 -11.68 6.53
N PRO A 5 -14.55 -11.65 7.85
CA PRO A 5 -15.12 -10.46 8.46
C PRO A 5 -14.24 -9.26 8.11
N PRO A 6 -14.82 -8.05 7.95
CA PRO A 6 -14.01 -6.84 7.79
C PRO A 6 -12.97 -6.82 8.90
N GLY A 7 -11.69 -6.68 8.54
CA GLY A 7 -10.61 -6.66 9.51
C GLY A 7 -10.93 -5.66 10.61
N ASP A 8 -10.82 -6.12 11.85
CA ASP A 8 -11.04 -5.28 13.03
C ASP A 8 -9.99 -4.14 13.02
N PRO A 9 -10.25 -2.98 13.63
CA PRO A 9 -9.22 -1.94 13.75
C PRO A 9 -7.90 -2.47 14.34
N GLY A 10 -7.94 -3.51 15.17
CA GLY A 10 -6.75 -4.23 15.64
C GLY A 10 -5.91 -4.83 14.50
N ASP A 11 -6.53 -5.47 13.51
CA ASP A 11 -5.85 -6.08 12.37
C ASP A 11 -5.11 -5.03 11.51
N LEU A 12 -5.69 -3.84 11.39
CA LEU A 12 -5.08 -2.73 10.65
C LEU A 12 -3.89 -2.12 11.40
N SER A 13 -3.95 -2.07 12.72
CA SER A 13 -2.83 -1.62 13.56
C SER A 13 -1.67 -2.59 13.48
N GLU A 14 -1.93 -3.89 13.63
CA GLU A 14 -0.90 -4.92 13.50
C GLU A 14 -0.24 -4.89 12.10
N ALA A 15 -1.05 -4.73 11.05
CA ALA A 15 -0.53 -4.61 9.70
C ALA A 15 0.34 -3.36 9.50
N ALA A 16 -0.02 -2.23 10.13
CA ALA A 16 0.80 -1.01 10.10
C ALA A 16 2.15 -1.23 10.79
N GLU A 17 2.14 -1.84 11.98
CA GLU A 17 3.37 -2.19 12.70
C GLU A 17 4.26 -3.14 11.91
N ALA A 18 3.67 -4.15 11.25
CA ALA A 18 4.41 -5.07 10.41
C ALA A 18 5.08 -4.35 9.22
N VAL A 19 4.39 -3.38 8.60
CA VAL A 19 4.95 -2.55 7.52
C VAL A 19 6.07 -1.65 8.04
N ASP A 20 5.95 -1.10 9.25
CA ASP A 20 7.00 -0.27 9.85
C ASP A 20 8.22 -1.09 10.25
N ARG A 21 8.04 -2.29 10.81
CA ARG A 21 9.14 -3.26 11.01
C ARG A 21 9.82 -3.61 9.70
N LEU A 22 9.04 -3.89 8.65
CA LEU A 22 9.57 -4.14 7.31
C LEU A 22 10.29 -2.92 6.72
N ALA A 23 9.96 -1.69 7.12
CA ALA A 23 10.66 -0.48 6.69
C ALA A 23 11.94 -0.21 7.50
N ALA A 24 11.99 -0.64 8.76
CA ALA A 24 13.13 -0.45 9.66
C ALA A 24 14.19 -1.56 9.58
N ALA A 25 13.83 -2.75 9.08
CA ALA A 25 14.76 -3.87 8.97
C ALA A 25 16.03 -3.48 8.17
N PRO A 26 17.23 -3.95 8.56
CA PRO A 26 18.41 -3.80 7.73
C PRO A 26 18.20 -4.44 6.35
N SER A 27 18.58 -3.75 5.29
CA SER A 27 18.72 -4.35 3.97
C SER A 27 19.83 -3.67 3.21
N ASP A 28 20.31 -4.33 2.15
CA ASP A 28 21.20 -3.68 1.21
C ASP A 28 20.57 -2.37 0.73
N SER A 29 21.36 -1.29 0.82
CA SER A 29 20.93 0.03 0.38
C SER A 29 20.62 -0.04 -1.11
N GLY A 30 19.37 0.27 -1.47
CA GLY A 30 18.93 0.29 -2.87
C GLY A 30 18.11 -0.90 -3.34
N LEU A 31 17.63 -1.80 -2.47
CA LEU A 31 16.66 -2.83 -2.86
C LEU A 31 15.33 -2.22 -3.34
N LYS A 32 15.24 -1.93 -4.64
CA LYS A 32 14.07 -1.34 -5.29
C LYS A 32 12.80 -2.16 -5.13
N SER A 33 12.94 -3.48 -5.05
CA SER A 33 11.85 -4.40 -4.71
C SER A 33 11.27 -4.15 -3.32
N ARG A 34 12.08 -3.76 -2.33
CA ARG A 34 11.58 -3.40 -1.00
C ARG A 34 10.86 -2.05 -1.04
N GLU A 35 11.48 -1.05 -1.66
CA GLU A 35 10.94 0.30 -1.79
C GLU A 35 9.56 0.31 -2.45
N ILE A 36 9.43 -0.40 -3.58
CA ILE A 36 8.17 -0.46 -4.32
C ILE A 36 7.06 -1.23 -3.57
N ASN A 37 7.42 -2.29 -2.83
CA ASN A 37 6.46 -3.03 -2.02
C ASN A 37 6.01 -2.20 -0.80
N LEU A 38 6.89 -1.43 -0.17
CA LEU A 38 6.52 -0.54 0.93
C LEU A 38 5.52 0.54 0.49
N LEU A 39 5.72 1.15 -0.68
CA LEU A 39 4.75 2.12 -1.21
C LEU A 39 3.38 1.48 -1.46
N ARG A 40 3.34 0.28 -2.05
CA ARG A 40 2.09 -0.46 -2.29
C ARG A 40 1.38 -0.81 -0.98
N LEU A 41 2.09 -1.37 0.01
CA LEU A 41 1.51 -1.78 1.30
C LEU A 41 0.95 -0.58 2.07
N ARG A 42 1.69 0.54 2.11
CA ARG A 42 1.22 1.77 2.75
C ARG A 42 -0.01 2.35 2.06
N ALA A 43 -0.09 2.30 0.72
CA ALA A 43 -1.29 2.71 -0.01
C ALA A 43 -2.49 1.83 0.37
N LEU A 44 -2.31 0.51 0.46
CA LEU A 44 -3.37 -0.42 0.87
C LEU A 44 -3.83 -0.17 2.31
N LEU A 45 -2.92 0.12 3.24
CA LEU A 45 -3.26 0.51 4.61
C LEU A 45 -4.07 1.81 4.64
N ALA A 46 -3.60 2.88 3.99
CA ALA A 46 -4.34 4.14 3.91
C ALA A 46 -5.75 3.94 3.32
N ARG A 47 -5.88 3.05 2.33
CA ARG A 47 -7.18 2.66 1.78
C ARG A 47 -8.08 1.96 2.81
N ALA A 48 -7.54 1.04 3.59
CA ALA A 48 -8.29 0.31 4.61
C ALA A 48 -8.75 1.22 5.76
N TRP A 49 -7.89 2.17 6.15
CA TRP A 49 -8.18 3.23 7.13
C TRP A 49 -9.18 4.29 6.63
N GLY A 50 -9.45 4.35 5.32
CA GLY A 50 -10.31 5.38 4.73
C GLY A 50 -9.60 6.72 4.45
N ASP A 51 -8.29 6.79 4.66
CA ASP A 51 -7.48 7.99 4.39
C ASP A 51 -7.25 8.15 2.88
N ARG A 52 -8.13 8.93 2.25
CA ARG A 52 -8.08 9.21 0.81
C ARG A 52 -6.87 10.02 0.39
N VAL A 53 -6.45 10.99 1.21
CA VAL A 53 -5.37 11.92 0.85
C VAL A 53 -4.06 11.15 0.82
N ARG A 54 -3.78 10.39 1.88
CA ARG A 54 -2.59 9.57 1.99
C ARG A 54 -2.60 8.42 0.99
N PHE A 55 -3.77 7.81 0.73
CA PHE A 55 -3.92 6.81 -0.32
C PHE A 55 -3.49 7.33 -1.69
N ARG A 56 -3.96 8.52 -2.09
CA ARG A 56 -3.66 9.10 -3.40
C ARG A 56 -2.17 9.40 -3.55
N ASP A 57 -1.57 10.07 -2.57
CA ASP A 57 -0.15 10.40 -2.58
C ASP A 57 0.73 9.14 -2.67
N LEU A 58 0.43 8.11 -1.87
CA LEU A 58 1.18 6.86 -1.90
C LEU A 58 0.99 6.08 -3.20
N ARG A 59 -0.23 6.05 -3.76
CA ARG A 59 -0.50 5.42 -5.06
C ARG A 59 0.25 6.11 -6.18
N ASP A 60 0.31 7.44 -6.19
CA ASP A 60 0.97 8.21 -7.23
C ASP A 60 2.49 7.98 -7.16
N ARG A 61 3.09 8.06 -5.96
CA ARG A 61 4.52 7.72 -5.76
C ARG A 61 4.84 6.27 -6.15
N TYR A 62 3.95 5.33 -5.82
CA TYR A 62 4.08 3.93 -6.22
C TYR A 62 4.09 3.79 -7.75
N ARG A 63 3.14 4.42 -8.45
CA ARG A 63 3.09 4.41 -9.91
C ARG A 63 4.35 5.01 -10.50
N ASP A 64 4.79 6.17 -9.98
CA ASP A 64 5.92 6.91 -10.54
C ASP A 64 7.23 6.12 -10.36
N LEU A 65 7.44 5.46 -9.21
CA LEU A 65 8.57 4.55 -9.01
C LEU A 65 8.46 3.30 -9.89
N ALA A 66 7.27 2.72 -10.05
CA ALA A 66 7.08 1.56 -10.93
C ALA A 66 7.41 1.92 -12.39
N THR A 67 7.03 3.12 -12.83
CA THR A 67 7.35 3.65 -14.16
C THR A 67 8.84 3.90 -14.33
N SER A 68 9.52 4.51 -13.36
CA SER A 68 10.97 4.76 -13.46
C SER A 68 11.81 3.48 -13.49
N LEU A 69 11.31 2.39 -12.90
CA LEU A 69 11.95 1.08 -12.89
C LEU A 69 11.53 0.17 -14.05
N GLY A 70 10.55 0.56 -14.88
CA GLY A 70 10.02 -0.27 -15.96
C GLY A 70 9.25 -1.52 -15.48
N PHE A 71 8.69 -1.48 -14.26
CA PHE A 71 7.99 -2.62 -13.66
C PHE A 71 6.53 -2.67 -14.11
N GLU A 72 6.29 -3.17 -15.32
CA GLU A 72 4.96 -3.16 -15.97
C GLU A 72 3.82 -3.77 -15.13
N GLY A 73 4.08 -4.90 -14.45
CA GLY A 73 3.08 -5.50 -13.55
C GLY A 73 2.70 -4.59 -12.39
N HIS A 74 3.68 -3.86 -11.84
CA HIS A 74 3.43 -2.89 -10.77
C HIS A 74 2.68 -1.66 -11.28
N ILE A 75 2.99 -1.17 -12.49
CA ILE A 75 2.27 -0.08 -13.15
C ILE A 75 0.80 -0.46 -13.34
N ALA A 76 0.53 -1.67 -13.84
CA ALA A 76 -0.82 -2.17 -14.02
C ALA A 76 -1.58 -2.22 -12.67
N TRP A 77 -0.95 -2.72 -11.61
CA TRP A 77 -1.54 -2.71 -10.27
C TRP A 77 -1.82 -1.30 -9.75
N ALA A 78 -0.90 -0.35 -9.90
CA ALA A 78 -1.08 1.03 -9.46
C ALA A 78 -2.26 1.73 -10.16
N LYS A 79 -2.50 1.41 -11.45
CA LYS A 79 -3.66 1.88 -12.21
C LYS A 79 -4.97 1.22 -11.76
N ALA A 80 -4.92 -0.03 -11.33
CA ALA A 80 -6.09 -0.78 -10.88
C ALA A 80 -6.56 -0.42 -9.46
N LEU A 81 -5.67 0.10 -8.59
CA LEU A 81 -6.01 0.49 -7.22
C LEU A 81 -7.10 1.57 -7.19
N LYS A 82 -8.24 1.23 -6.57
CA LYS A 82 -9.37 2.14 -6.37
C LYS A 82 -9.29 2.83 -5.00
N PRO A 83 -9.71 4.09 -4.88
CA PRO A 83 -9.74 4.79 -3.60
C PRO A 83 -10.61 4.08 -2.55
N PRO A 84 -10.46 4.43 -1.25
CA PRO A 84 -11.40 3.97 -0.23
C PRO A 84 -12.83 4.29 -0.65
N ARG A 85 -13.73 3.33 -0.44
CA ARG A 85 -15.17 3.53 -0.66
C ARG A 85 -15.67 4.58 0.34
N ASP A 86 -16.54 5.47 -0.11
CA ASP A 86 -17.34 6.28 0.80
C ASP A 86 -18.16 5.35 1.68
N ARG A 87 -17.89 5.32 2.99
CA ARG A 87 -18.66 4.50 3.93
C ARG A 87 -19.97 5.14 4.35
N TYR A 88 -20.20 6.41 4.01
CA TYR A 88 -21.49 7.07 4.18
C TYR A 88 -21.70 8.06 3.05
N ARG A 89 -22.68 7.77 2.20
CA ARG A 89 -23.44 8.74 1.43
C ARG A 89 -24.91 8.39 1.59
#